data_AF-A0A8B5X3E0-F1
#
_entry.id   AF-A0A8B5X3E0-F1
#
_cell.length_a   1.000
_cell.length_b   1.000
_cell.length_c   1.000
_cell.angle_alpha   90.00
_cell.angle_beta   90.00
_cell.angle_gamma   90.00
#
_symmetry.space_group_name_H-M   'P 1'
#
loop_
_entity.id
_entity.type
_entity.pdbx_description
1 polymer ?
#
loop_
_entity_poly.entity_id
_entity_poly.type
_entity_poly.pdbx_seq_one_letter_code
_entity_poly.pdbx_strand_id
1 'polypeptide(L)'
;MQMDHDFHNLIVRSTGNSYLIEFVGRLYDQISRIRFLTLKTHSERYSEIQHEHLRIIDCLLRRDADGASAAMADHLARAHATAVNTFQKATLV
;
A
#
# COMPACT_ATOMS: atom_id res chain seq x y z
N MET A 1 10.17 3.46 1.50
CA MET A 1 9.37 3.90 0.34
C MET A 1 9.70 3.12 -0.92
N GLN A 2 10.96 3.06 -1.37
CA GLN A 2 11.30 2.30 -2.58
C GLN A 2 10.90 0.82 -2.51
N MET A 3 11.28 0.11 -1.43
CA MET A 3 10.94 -1.31 -1.26
C MET A 3 9.42 -1.58 -1.23
N ASP A 4 8.63 -0.63 -0.73
CA ASP A 4 7.17 -0.75 -0.73
C ASP A 4 6.61 -0.63 -2.16
N HIS A 5 7.10 0.36 -2.91
CA HIS A 5 6.72 0.53 -4.31
C HIS A 5 7.09 -0.73 -5.10
N ASP A 6 8.33 -1.22 -4.97
CA ASP A 6 8.82 -2.40 -5.67
C ASP A 6 8.00 -3.66 -5.33
N PHE A 7 7.58 -3.81 -4.06
CA PHE A 7 6.70 -4.90 -3.62
C PHE A 7 5.36 -4.90 -4.36
N HIS A 8 4.67 -3.76 -4.38
CA HIS A 8 3.39 -3.65 -5.07
C HIS A 8 3.54 -3.78 -6.59
N ASN A 9 4.61 -3.20 -7.15
CA ASN A 9 4.90 -3.28 -8.57
C ASN A 9 5.20 -4.72 -9.00
N LEU A 10 5.88 -5.51 -8.16
CA LEU A 10 6.09 -6.94 -8.38
C LEU A 10 4.76 -7.68 -8.51
N ILE A 11 3.84 -7.50 -7.56
CA ILE A 11 2.51 -8.15 -7.57
C ILE A 11 1.75 -7.82 -8.85
N VAL A 12 1.70 -6.54 -9.23
CA VAL A 12 0.94 -6.11 -10.42
C VAL A 12 1.59 -6.63 -11.69
N ARG A 13 2.92 -6.62 -11.81
CA ARG A 13 3.63 -7.16 -12.98
C ARG A 13 3.44 -8.67 -13.12
N SER A 14 3.28 -9.40 -12.02
CA SER A 14 2.96 -10.83 -12.04
C SER A 14 1.62 -11.17 -12.70
N THR A 15 0.71 -10.20 -12.87
CA THR A 15 -0.56 -10.42 -13.58
C THR A 15 -0.40 -10.54 -15.09
N GLY A 16 0.72 -10.06 -15.66
CA GLY A 16 0.93 -9.98 -17.11
C GLY A 16 -0.02 -9.01 -17.83
N ASN A 17 -0.88 -8.28 -17.12
CA ASN A 17 -1.87 -7.38 -17.69
C ASN A 17 -1.27 -5.98 -17.86
N SER A 18 -0.92 -5.62 -19.09
CA SER A 18 -0.29 -4.33 -19.43
C SER A 18 -1.14 -3.12 -19.01
N TYR A 19 -2.47 -3.22 -19.18
CA TYR A 19 -3.39 -2.17 -18.74
C TYR A 19 -3.34 -1.97 -17.23
N LEU A 20 -3.35 -3.06 -16.44
CA LEU A 20 -3.29 -2.97 -14.99
C LEU A 20 -1.95 -2.40 -14.51
N ILE A 21 -0.84 -2.83 -15.12
CA ILE A 21 0.51 -2.32 -14.83
C ILE A 21 0.58 -0.81 -15.03
N GLU A 22 0.12 -0.32 -16.17
CA GLU A 22 0.12 1.11 -16.48
C GLU A 22 -0.83 1.90 -15.56
N PHE A 23 -2.03 1.37 -15.33
CA PHE A 23 -3.03 2.01 -14.47
C PHE A 23 -2.54 2.16 -13.04
N VAL A 24 -2.02 1.09 -12.43
CA VAL A 24 -1.48 1.15 -11.07
C VAL A 24 -0.24 2.04 -11.01
N GLY A 25 0.64 2.00 -12.01
CA GLY A 25 1.79 2.92 -12.09
C GLY A 25 1.37 4.39 -11.99
N ARG A 26 0.38 4.81 -12.79
CA ARG A 26 -0.17 6.18 -12.72
C ARG A 26 -0.79 6.52 -11.36
N LEU A 27 -1.50 5.58 -10.74
CA LEU A 27 -2.06 5.79 -9.40
C LEU A 27 -0.95 6.00 -8.37
N TYR A 28 0.13 5.23 -8.42
CA TYR A 28 1.29 5.40 -7.53
C TYR A 28 1.90 6.78 -7.64
N ASP A 29 2.09 7.29 -8.87
CA ASP A 29 2.65 8.62 -9.09
C ASP A 29 1.78 9.71 -8.45
N GLN A 30 0.45 9.59 -8.59
CA GLN A 30 -0.51 10.53 -8.01
C GLN A 30 -0.49 10.53 -6.47
N ILE A 31 -0.40 9.35 -5.84
CA ILE A 31 -0.48 9.22 -4.37
C ILE A 31 0.87 9.26 -3.67
N SER A 32 1.99 9.23 -4.39
CA SER A 32 3.36 9.18 -3.83
C SER A 32 3.63 10.27 -2.79
N ARG A 33 3.22 11.51 -3.08
CA ARG A 33 3.37 12.66 -2.17
C ARG A 33 2.53 12.51 -0.90
N ILE A 34 1.29 12.05 -1.04
CA ILE A 34 0.38 11.79 0.10
C ILE A 34 1.00 10.74 1.02
N ARG A 35 1.49 9.65 0.43
CA ARG A 35 2.12 8.55 1.17
C ARG A 35 3.37 9.01 1.92
N PHE A 36 4.22 9.81 1.29
CA PHE A 36 5.42 10.37 1.94
C PHE A 36 5.07 11.20 3.17
N LEU A 37 4.10 12.11 3.05
CA LEU A 37 3.66 12.95 4.17
C LEU A 37 3.04 12.12 5.30
N THR A 38 2.17 11.17 4.95
CA THR A 38 1.48 10.30 5.93
C THR A 38 2.47 9.53 6.80
N LEU A 39 3.48 8.90 6.18
CA LEU A 39 4.49 8.11 6.88
C LEU A 39 5.49 8.96 7.66
N LYS A 40 5.74 10.20 7.23
CA LYS A 40 6.57 11.14 8.00
C LYS A 40 5.87 11.56 9.29
N THR A 41 4.55 11.73 9.26
CA THR A 41 3.75 12.18 10.41
C THR A 41 3.43 11.07 11.41
N HIS A 42 3.33 9.82 10.96
CA HIS A 42 2.95 8.66 11.80
C HIS A 42 4.06 7.61 11.77
N SER A 43 5.07 7.76 12.63
CA SER A 43 6.26 6.89 12.62
C SER A 43 5.93 5.45 13.07
N GLU A 44 4.94 5.28 13.94
CA GLU A 44 4.41 3.98 14.38
C GLU A 44 3.85 3.13 13.23
N ARG A 45 3.31 3.80 12.19
CA ARG A 45 2.70 3.17 11.02
C ARG A 45 3.68 2.31 10.22
N TYR A 46 4.98 2.63 10.27
CA TYR A 46 6.00 1.84 9.57
C TYR A 46 6.03 0.38 10.01
N SER A 47 5.88 0.13 11.30
CA SER A 47 5.90 -1.23 11.84
C SER A 47 4.65 -2.01 11.41
N GLU A 48 3.48 -1.37 11.47
CA GLU A 48 2.21 -1.98 11.09
C GLU A 48 2.16 -2.33 9.60
N ILE A 49 2.67 -1.45 8.72
CA ILE A 49 2.75 -1.72 7.28
C ILE A 49 3.63 -2.93 6.99
N GLN A 50 4.73 -3.10 7.72
CA GLN A 50 5.57 -4.30 7.55
C GLN A 50 4.80 -5.57 7.90
N HIS A 51 4.03 -5.57 8.99
CA HIS A 51 3.18 -6.71 9.35
C HIS A 51 2.07 -6.94 8.31
N GLU A 52 1.48 -5.89 7.76
CA GLU A 52 0.52 -5.98 6.66
C GLU A 52 1.13 -6.64 5.42
N HIS A 53 2.31 -6.20 4.99
CA HIS A 53 3.02 -6.80 3.85
C HIS A 53 3.39 -8.26 4.10
N LEU A 54 3.87 -8.59 5.30
CA LEU A 54 4.20 -9.99 5.65
C LEU A 54 2.97 -10.89 5.53
N ARG A 55 1.80 -10.45 5.99
CA ARG A 55 0.54 -11.20 5.81
C ARG A 55 0.22 -11.44 4.32
N ILE A 56 0.38 -10.42 3.48
CA ILE A 56 0.16 -10.55 2.03
C ILE A 56 1.15 -11.56 1.44
N ILE A 57 2.43 -11.44 1.79
CA ILE A 57 3.50 -12.34 1.32
C ILE A 57 3.20 -13.79 1.74
N ASP A 58 2.80 -14.03 2.98
CA ASP A 58 2.47 -15.36 3.49
C ASP A 58 1.32 -15.99 2.70
N CYS A 59 0.25 -15.25 2.42
CA CYS A 59 -0.84 -15.73 1.58
C CYS A 59 -0.35 -16.05 0.15
N LEU A 60 0.46 -15.17 -0.45
CA LEU A 60 1.02 -15.40 -1.78
C LEU A 60 1.92 -16.65 -1.84
N LEU A 61 2.78 -16.86 -0.84
CA LEU A 61 3.66 -18.04 -0.74
C LEU A 61 2.86 -19.33 -0.60
N ARG A 62 1.72 -19.28 0.10
CA ARG A 62 0.79 -20.40 0.26
C ARG A 62 -0.15 -20.59 -0.93
N ARG A 63 -0.05 -19.75 -1.96
CA ARG A 63 -0.96 -19.69 -3.12
C ARG A 63 -2.43 -19.49 -2.73
N ASP A 64 -2.66 -18.80 -1.61
CA ASP A 64 -3.97 -18.42 -1.12
C ASP A 64 -4.38 -17.07 -1.74
N ALA A 65 -5.04 -17.15 -2.91
CA ALA A 65 -5.44 -15.97 -3.68
C ALA A 65 -6.48 -15.12 -2.92
N ASP A 66 -7.44 -15.75 -2.27
CA ASP A 66 -8.51 -15.06 -1.53
C ASP A 66 -7.92 -14.37 -0.30
N GLY A 67 -7.06 -15.06 0.46
CA GLY A 67 -6.35 -14.48 1.59
C GLY A 67 -5.43 -13.32 1.19
N ALA A 68 -4.70 -13.44 0.09
CA ALA A 68 -3.83 -12.37 -0.40
C ALA A 68 -4.65 -11.13 -0.81
N SER A 69 -5.79 -11.34 -1.48
CA SER A 69 -6.70 -10.27 -1.88
C SER A 69 -7.31 -9.55 -0.67
N ALA A 70 -7.79 -10.32 0.32
CA ALA A 70 -8.33 -9.76 1.56
C ALA A 70 -7.27 -8.99 2.37
N ALA A 71 -6.05 -9.53 2.47
CA ALA A 71 -4.95 -8.86 3.17
C ALA A 71 -4.52 -7.55 2.48
N MET A 72 -4.48 -7.54 1.14
CA MET A 72 -4.21 -6.31 0.36
C MET A 72 -5.32 -5.28 0.53
N ALA A 73 -6.59 -5.70 0.52
CA ALA A 73 -7.72 -4.79 0.75
C ALA A 73 -7.66 -4.12 2.14
N ASP A 74 -7.36 -4.89 3.19
CA ASP A 74 -7.17 -4.37 4.56
C ASP A 74 -5.98 -3.39 4.64
N HIS A 75 -4.84 -3.72 4.01
CA HIS A 75 -3.69 -2.82 3.90
C HIS A 75 -4.05 -1.47 3.28
N LEU A 76 -4.74 -1.49 2.12
CA LEU A 76 -5.15 -0.27 1.42
C LEU A 76 -6.17 0.55 2.23
N ALA A 77 -7.13 -0.10 2.91
CA ALA A 77 -8.10 0.57 3.75
C ALA A 77 -7.43 1.31 4.94
N ARG A 78 -6.44 0.68 5.58
CA ARG A 78 -5.66 1.29 6.67
C ARG A 78 -4.78 2.44 6.16
N ALA A 79 -4.15 2.27 5.01
CA ALA A 79 -3.37 3.34 4.36
C ALA A 79 -4.26 4.56 4.05
N HIS A 80 -5.46 4.33 3.52
CA HIS A 80 -6.46 5.38 3.27
C HIS A 80 -6.87 6.10 4.57
N ALA A 81 -7.24 5.36 5.62
CA ALA A 81 -7.63 5.95 6.90
C ALA A 81 -6.49 6.80 7.52
N THR A 82 -5.25 6.32 7.43
CA THR A 82 -4.08 7.06 7.93
C THR A 82 -3.86 8.36 7.13
N ALA A 83 -4.01 8.31 5.81
CA ALA A 83 -3.89 9.49 4.96
C ALA A 83 -4.97 10.53 5.29
N VAL A 84 -6.24 10.12 5.39
CA VAL A 84 -7.36 11.01 5.76
C VAL A 84 -7.11 11.67 7.11
N ASN A 85 -6.70 10.90 8.12
CA ASN A 85 -6.41 11.43 9.46
C ASN A 85 -5.25 12.46 9.43
N THR A 86 -4.21 12.18 8.65
CA THR A 86 -3.07 13.10 8.46
C THR A 86 -3.54 14.46 7.95
N PHE A 87 -4.42 14.49 6.94
CA PHE A 87 -4.90 15.75 6.37
C PHE A 87 -5.96 16.44 7.24
N GLN A 88 -6.81 15.70 7.95
CA GLN A 88 -7.76 16.29 8.90
C GLN A 88 -7.04 17.03 10.03
N LYS A 89 -5.98 16.43 10.60
CA LYS A 89 -5.16 17.07 11.64
C LYS A 89 -4.40 18.29 11.11
N ALA A 90 -3.91 18.24 9.88
CA ALA A 90 -3.21 19.36 9.25
C ALA A 90 -4.11 20.57 8.94
N THR A 91 -5.43 20.39 8.90
CA THR A 91 -6.42 21.47 8.63
C THR A 91 -6.89 22.16 9.93
N LEU A 92 -6.57 21.60 11.10
CA LEU A 92 -6.99 22.08 12.43
C LEU A 92 -5.89 22.88 13.16
N VAL A 93 -4.82 23.26 12.45
CA VAL A 93 -3.72 24.12 12.92
C VAL A 93 -3.58 25.29 11.96
#